data_AF-A0A2N1M8F1-F1
#
_entry.id   AF-A0A2N1M8F1-F1
#
_cell.length_a   1.000
_cell.length_b   1.000
_cell.length_c   1.000
_cell.angle_alpha   90.00
_cell.angle_beta   90.00
_cell.angle_gamma   90.00
#
_symmetry.space_group_name_H-M   'P 1'
#
loop_
_entity.id
_entity.type
_entity.pdbx_description
1 polymer ?
#
loop_
_entity_poly.entity_id
_entity_poly.type
_entity_poly.pdbx_seq_one_letter_code
_entity_poly.pdbx_strand_id
1 'polypeptide(L)'
;MPSILTPSFHVYYSKQLNQLPHSIKIDTWQHLTSRKRPLSIEQASSIHPESREVAMTRSLEESAIALAEKSIDMLENKCRQLEDIISAKDRKIIALVDQILSKTKHNDVTIEPEIYSTTHERKLWAKRRSESEYDLEVQKKYTFRDLVGK
;
A
#
# COMPACT_ATOMS: atom_id res chain seq x y z
N MET A 1 22.22 -8.01 77.17
CA MET A 1 21.08 -7.57 76.35
C MET A 1 21.46 -7.73 74.88
N PRO A 2 21.00 -8.77 74.19
CA PRO A 2 21.38 -8.98 72.80
C PRO A 2 20.66 -7.95 71.92
N SER A 3 21.44 -7.13 71.22
CA SER A 3 20.97 -6.24 70.15
C SER A 3 20.41 -7.10 69.03
N ILE A 4 19.08 -7.18 68.93
CA ILE A 4 18.38 -7.79 67.81
C ILE A 4 18.71 -6.92 66.58
N LEU A 5 19.69 -7.33 65.79
CA LEU A 5 19.85 -6.85 64.43
C LEU A 5 18.53 -7.18 63.72
N THR A 6 17.68 -6.18 63.52
CA THR A 6 16.59 -6.30 62.57
C THR A 6 17.24 -6.68 61.24
N PRO A 7 16.88 -7.84 60.64
CA PRO A 7 17.30 -8.10 59.28
C PRO A 7 16.92 -6.90 58.46
N SER A 8 17.88 -6.31 57.73
CA SER A 8 17.60 -5.25 56.78
C SER A 8 16.33 -5.63 56.02
N PHE A 9 15.36 -4.72 55.94
CA PHE A 9 14.06 -4.96 55.31
C PHE A 9 14.24 -5.71 53.98
N HIS A 10 15.25 -5.31 53.20
CA HIS A 10 15.65 -5.97 51.96
C HIS A 10 15.99 -7.46 52.10
N VAL A 11 16.71 -7.88 53.14
CA VAL A 11 17.15 -9.28 53.33
C VAL A 11 15.98 -10.19 53.68
N TYR A 12 15.09 -9.74 54.57
CA TYR A 12 13.93 -10.54 54.98
C TYR A 12 12.96 -10.78 53.82
N TYR A 13 12.60 -9.73 53.09
CA TYR A 13 11.65 -9.84 51.98
C TYR A 13 12.28 -10.49 50.74
N SER A 14 13.58 -10.32 50.47
CA SER A 14 14.25 -11.05 49.38
C SER A 14 14.21 -12.57 49.58
N LYS A 15 14.35 -13.03 50.84
CA LYS A 15 14.25 -14.46 51.16
C LYS A 15 12.84 -15.00 50.93
N GLN A 16 11.80 -14.21 51.23
CA GLN A 16 10.41 -14.57 50.95
C GLN A 16 10.10 -14.57 49.46
N LEU A 17 10.58 -13.55 48.73
CA LEU A 17 10.50 -13.49 47.27
C LEU A 17 11.10 -14.75 46.65
N ASN A 18 12.29 -15.18 47.08
CA ASN A 18 12.95 -16.36 46.53
C ASN A 18 12.14 -17.67 46.68
N GLN A 19 11.24 -17.76 47.66
CA GLN A 19 10.37 -18.92 47.87
C GLN A 19 9.14 -18.97 46.95
N LEU A 20 8.81 -17.88 46.26
CA LEU A 20 7.68 -17.84 45.34
C LEU A 20 7.98 -18.62 44.04
N PRO A 21 6.96 -19.23 43.41
CA PRO A 21 7.07 -19.80 42.07
C PRO A 21 7.61 -18.77 41.08
N HIS A 22 8.45 -19.24 40.15
CA HIS A 22 9.10 -18.37 39.16
C HIS A 22 8.08 -17.66 38.24
N SER A 23 6.97 -18.31 37.88
CA SER A 23 5.89 -17.70 37.10
C SER A 23 5.29 -16.46 37.78
N ILE A 24 5.04 -16.53 39.09
CA ILE A 24 4.46 -15.41 39.86
C ILE A 24 5.44 -14.24 39.93
N LYS A 25 6.75 -14.50 40.07
CA LYS A 25 7.78 -13.46 40.05
C LYS A 25 7.78 -12.73 38.72
N ILE A 26 7.79 -13.47 37.60
CA ILE A 26 7.75 -12.91 36.26
C ILE A 26 6.51 -12.04 36.06
N ASP A 27 5.32 -12.53 36.41
CA ASP A 27 4.07 -11.78 36.28
C ASP A 27 4.09 -10.48 37.11
N THR A 28 4.61 -10.54 38.34
CA THR A 28 4.73 -9.34 39.18
C THR A 28 5.70 -8.32 38.59
N TRP A 29 6.83 -8.76 38.03
CA TRP A 29 7.79 -7.87 37.37
C TRP A 29 7.22 -7.29 36.07
N GLN A 30 6.51 -8.09 35.28
CA GLN A 30 5.80 -7.64 34.08
C GLN A 30 4.75 -6.59 34.43
N HIS A 31 3.98 -6.79 35.50
CA HIS A 31 2.97 -5.83 35.94
C HIS A 31 3.61 -4.51 36.41
N LEU A 32 4.71 -4.57 37.17
CA LEU A 32 5.43 -3.39 37.66
C LEU A 32 6.07 -2.58 36.54
N THR A 33 6.63 -3.25 35.54
CA THR A 33 7.23 -2.63 34.37
C THR A 33 6.19 -2.12 33.37
N SER A 34 4.95 -2.63 33.41
CA SER A 34 3.85 -2.19 32.55
C SER A 34 3.01 -1.05 33.11
N ARG A 35 3.41 -0.48 34.26
CA ARG A 35 2.73 0.69 34.83
C ARG A 35 2.94 1.91 33.93
N LYS A 36 2.02 2.88 34.05
CA LYS A 36 2.09 4.20 33.37
C LYS A 36 3.40 4.98 33.65
N ARG A 37 4.12 4.61 34.72
CA ARG A 37 5.50 5.04 35.02
C ARG A 37 6.32 3.79 35.37
N PRO A 38 6.99 3.16 34.39
CA PRO A 38 7.85 2.01 34.63
C PRO A 38 9.05 2.35 35.51
N LEU A 39 9.62 1.34 36.16
CA LEU A 39 10.94 1.44 36.82
C LEU A 39 12.03 1.61 35.77
N SER A 40 13.03 2.47 36.04
CA SER A 40 14.23 2.51 35.20
C SER A 40 15.06 1.23 35.38
N ILE A 41 15.92 0.92 34.40
CA ILE A 41 16.82 -0.24 34.45
C ILE A 41 17.70 -0.20 35.72
N GLU A 42 18.16 0.98 36.12
CA GLU A 42 18.98 1.17 37.34
C GLU A 42 18.18 0.90 38.62
N GLN A 43 16.94 1.39 38.67
CA GLN A 43 16.04 1.14 39.80
C GLN A 43 15.68 -0.35 39.90
N ALA A 44 15.41 -0.99 38.77
CA ALA A 44 15.11 -2.42 38.71
C ALA A 44 16.33 -3.28 39.10
N SER A 45 17.55 -2.87 38.73
CA SER A 45 18.79 -3.56 39.10
C SER A 45 19.08 -3.51 40.60
N SER A 46 18.55 -2.54 41.32
CA SER A 46 18.68 -2.43 42.78
C SER A 46 17.74 -3.38 43.53
N ILE A 47 16.68 -3.87 42.88
CA ILE A 47 15.64 -4.69 43.51
C ILE A 47 15.91 -6.19 43.29
N HIS A 48 16.14 -6.62 42.04
CA HIS A 48 16.39 -8.03 41.71
C HIS A 48 17.04 -8.18 40.31
N PRO A 49 17.90 -9.19 40.06
CA PRO A 49 18.44 -9.45 38.72
C PRO A 49 17.35 -9.74 37.67
N GLU A 50 16.30 -10.50 38.00
CA GLU A 50 15.18 -10.77 37.07
C GLU A 50 14.40 -9.50 36.69
N SER A 51 14.26 -8.52 37.60
CA SER A 51 13.58 -7.27 37.27
C SER A 51 14.37 -6.39 36.31
N ARG A 52 15.71 -6.45 36.37
CA ARG A 52 16.59 -5.78 35.39
C ARG A 52 16.42 -6.38 34.01
N GLU A 53 16.35 -7.71 33.92
CA GLU A 53 16.17 -8.43 32.66
C GLU A 53 14.85 -8.06 31.98
N VAL A 54 13.73 -8.08 32.71
CA VAL A 54 12.40 -7.70 32.20
C VAL A 54 12.35 -6.22 31.78
N ALA A 55 13.04 -5.32 32.50
CA ALA A 55 13.12 -3.91 32.11
C ALA A 55 13.96 -3.70 30.84
N MET A 56 15.04 -4.49 30.67
CA MET A 56 15.90 -4.43 29.49
C MET A 56 15.21 -4.96 28.24
N THR A 57 14.49 -6.09 28.33
CA THR A 57 13.71 -6.63 27.20
C THR A 57 12.66 -5.63 26.73
N ARG A 58 11.96 -4.97 27.66
CA ARG A 58 10.98 -3.93 27.32
C ARG A 58 11.61 -2.73 26.59
N SER A 59 12.76 -2.25 27.06
CA SER A 59 13.44 -1.12 26.41
C SER A 59 13.88 -1.47 24.98
N LEU A 60 14.30 -2.72 24.75
CA LEU A 60 14.59 -3.23 23.41
C LEU A 60 13.33 -3.30 22.55
N GLU A 61 12.20 -3.77 23.10
CA GLU A 61 10.90 -3.79 22.43
C GLU A 61 10.43 -2.38 22.06
N GLU A 62 10.51 -1.40 22.96
CA GLU A 62 10.17 -0.01 22.70
C GLU A 62 11.03 0.60 21.60
N SER A 63 12.34 0.32 21.61
CA SER A 63 13.24 0.75 20.54
C SER A 63 12.92 0.06 19.20
N ALA A 64 12.54 -1.21 19.22
CA ALA A 64 12.15 -1.94 18.01
C ALA A 64 10.82 -1.41 17.44
N ILE A 65 9.86 -1.06 18.31
CA ILE A 65 8.60 -0.41 17.94
C ILE A 65 8.88 0.94 17.28
N ALA A 66 9.69 1.81 17.90
CA ALA A 66 10.01 3.11 17.32
C ALA A 66 10.74 2.99 15.96
N LEU A 67 11.60 1.99 15.81
CA LEU A 67 12.25 1.69 14.52
C LEU A 67 11.24 1.19 13.47
N ALA A 68 10.30 0.34 13.88
CA ALA A 68 9.23 -0.16 13.02
C ALA A 68 8.30 0.98 12.58
N GLU A 69 7.87 1.84 13.49
CA GLU A 69 7.06 3.05 13.20
C GLU A 69 7.73 3.94 12.16
N LYS A 70 9.02 4.26 12.34
CA LYS A 70 9.78 5.03 11.35
C LYS A 70 9.83 4.34 9.98
N SER A 71 9.95 3.02 9.96
CA SER A 71 9.96 2.25 8.71
C SER A 71 8.59 2.23 8.02
N ILE A 72 7.51 2.18 8.81
CA ILE A 72 6.12 2.27 8.34
C ILE A 72 5.87 3.65 7.73
N ASP A 73 6.24 4.74 8.41
CA ASP A 73 6.08 6.11 7.90
C ASP A 73 6.77 6.30 6.54
N MET A 74 8.01 5.78 6.41
CA MET A 74 8.74 5.81 5.14
C MET A 74 8.03 5.02 4.04
N LEU A 75 7.43 3.88 4.39
CA LEU A 75 6.71 3.03 3.44
C LEU A 75 5.38 3.66 3.01
N GLU A 76 4.63 4.24 3.94
CA GLU A 76 3.39 4.98 3.66
C GLU A 76 3.64 6.15 2.70
N ASN A 77 4.72 6.90 2.91
CA ASN A 77 5.11 7.96 1.99
C ASN A 77 5.41 7.42 0.58
N LYS A 78 6.08 6.26 0.45
CA LYS A 78 6.33 5.62 -0.85
C LYS A 78 5.02 5.14 -1.50
N CYS A 79 4.10 4.57 -0.73
CA CYS A 79 2.79 4.16 -1.23
C CYS A 79 2.02 5.36 -1.81
N ARG A 80 2.00 6.49 -1.09
CA ARG A 80 1.37 7.73 -1.56
C ARG A 80 1.96 8.24 -2.87
N GLN A 81 3.29 8.22 -3.00
CA GLN A 81 3.97 8.59 -4.25
C GLN A 81 3.57 7.67 -5.42
N LEU A 82 3.42 6.37 -5.17
CA LEU A 82 2.97 5.43 -6.19
C LEU A 82 1.50 5.66 -6.58
N GLU A 83 0.62 5.95 -5.63
CA GLU A 83 -0.77 6.32 -5.88
C GLU A 83 -0.88 7.58 -6.76
N ASP A 84 -0.06 8.60 -6.50
CA ASP A 84 0.00 9.81 -7.32
C ASP A 84 0.44 9.49 -8.76
N ILE A 85 1.44 8.61 -8.92
CA ILE A 85 1.92 8.16 -10.23
C ILE A 85 0.83 7.38 -10.98
N ILE A 86 0.15 6.46 -10.31
CA ILE A 86 -0.96 5.69 -10.88
C ILE A 86 -2.08 6.65 -11.32
N SER A 87 -2.49 7.57 -10.44
CA SER A 87 -3.51 8.57 -10.72
C SER A 87 -3.15 9.47 -11.92
N ALA A 88 -1.87 9.83 -12.06
CA ALA A 88 -1.39 10.59 -13.23
C ALA A 88 -1.45 9.75 -14.52
N LYS A 89 -1.12 8.46 -14.44
CA LYS A 89 -1.20 7.54 -15.58
C LYS A 89 -2.66 7.29 -15.98
N ASP A 90 -3.56 7.10 -15.04
CA ASP A 90 -4.99 6.88 -15.29
C ASP A 90 -5.61 8.07 -16.02
N ARG A 91 -5.31 9.30 -15.56
CA ARG A 91 -5.73 10.52 -16.28
C ARG A 91 -5.20 10.57 -17.72
N LYS A 92 -3.95 10.13 -17.95
CA LYS A 92 -3.37 10.08 -19.29
C LYS A 92 -4.02 9.01 -20.17
N ILE A 93 -4.36 7.86 -19.60
CA ILE A 93 -5.11 6.80 -20.31
C ILE A 93 -6.47 7.33 -20.74
N ILE A 94 -7.23 7.95 -19.82
CA ILE A 94 -8.54 8.54 -20.13
C ILE A 94 -8.42 9.55 -21.28
N ALA A 95 -7.48 10.49 -21.19
CA ALA A 95 -7.27 11.48 -22.25
C ALA A 95 -6.92 10.85 -23.61
N LEU A 96 -6.11 9.80 -23.63
CA LEU A 96 -5.78 9.07 -24.85
C LEU A 96 -6.98 8.30 -25.41
N VAL A 97 -7.79 7.68 -24.55
CA VAL A 97 -9.02 6.99 -24.95
C VAL A 97 -10.00 7.99 -25.56
N ASP A 98 -10.20 9.15 -24.94
CA ASP A 98 -11.05 10.22 -25.50
C ASP A 98 -10.54 10.69 -26.87
N GLN A 99 -9.22 10.80 -27.03
CA GLN A 99 -8.60 11.14 -28.31
C GLN A 99 -8.82 10.05 -29.37
N ILE A 100 -8.73 8.77 -29.01
CA ILE A 100 -8.99 7.66 -29.93
C ILE A 100 -10.47 7.62 -30.32
N LEU A 101 -11.37 7.77 -29.35
CA LEU A 101 -12.81 7.76 -29.59
C LEU A 101 -13.23 8.92 -30.50
N SER A 102 -12.69 10.12 -30.29
CA SER A 102 -12.97 11.26 -31.17
C SER A 102 -12.49 11.03 -32.61
N LYS A 103 -11.34 10.37 -32.82
CA LYS A 103 -10.87 10.00 -34.16
C LYS A 103 -11.67 8.85 -34.78
N THR A 104 -12.09 7.88 -33.97
CA THR A 104 -12.76 6.67 -34.48
C THR A 104 -14.24 6.90 -34.79
N LYS A 105 -14.90 7.84 -34.09
CA LYS A 105 -16.28 8.27 -34.38
C LYS A 105 -16.50 8.76 -35.83
N HIS A 106 -15.43 9.04 -36.58
CA HIS A 106 -15.51 9.48 -37.97
C HIS A 106 -14.97 8.45 -38.98
N ASN A 107 -14.58 7.25 -38.53
CA ASN A 107 -13.93 6.23 -39.35
C ASN A 107 -14.61 4.86 -39.21
N ASP A 108 -15.92 4.79 -39.45
CA ASP A 108 -16.53 3.48 -39.69
C ASP A 108 -15.96 2.92 -41.00
N VAL A 109 -15.17 1.85 -40.92
CA VAL A 109 -14.47 1.23 -42.06
C VAL A 109 -15.46 0.70 -43.10
N THR A 110 -16.72 0.50 -42.71
CA THR A 110 -17.80 0.04 -43.58
C THR A 110 -18.57 1.18 -44.25
N ILE A 111 -18.41 2.42 -43.80
CA ILE A 111 -19.09 3.60 -44.36
C ILE A 111 -18.08 4.44 -45.14
N GLU A 112 -18.44 4.85 -46.35
CA GLU A 112 -17.60 5.71 -47.16
C GLU A 112 -17.36 7.06 -46.45
N PRO A 113 -16.09 7.42 -46.19
CA PRO A 113 -15.77 8.64 -45.47
C PRO A 113 -16.10 9.87 -46.32
N GLU A 114 -16.52 10.95 -45.65
CA GLU A 114 -16.87 12.21 -46.31
C GLU A 114 -15.64 12.92 -46.90
N ILE A 115 -14.50 12.79 -46.23
CA ILE A 115 -13.21 13.30 -46.68
C ILE A 115 -12.21 12.16 -46.61
N TYR A 116 -11.61 11.83 -47.75
CA TYR A 116 -10.52 10.85 -47.79
C TYR A 116 -9.27 11.43 -47.14
N SER A 117 -8.74 10.72 -46.15
CA SER A 117 -7.51 11.09 -45.44
C SER A 117 -6.27 10.85 -46.30
N THR A 118 -6.31 9.89 -47.24
CA THR A 118 -5.18 9.59 -48.13
C THR A 118 -5.61 9.24 -49.56
N THR A 119 -4.67 9.36 -50.51
CA THR A 119 -4.88 8.91 -51.89
C THR A 119 -5.07 7.39 -51.97
N HIS A 120 -4.44 6.62 -51.07
CA HIS A 120 -4.61 5.17 -50.99
C HIS A 120 -6.04 4.81 -50.60
N GLU A 121 -6.58 5.46 -49.57
CA GLU A 121 -7.96 5.29 -49.12
C GLU A 121 -8.98 5.63 -50.22
N ARG A 122 -8.77 6.74 -50.94
CA ARG A 122 -9.60 7.11 -52.10
C ARG A 122 -9.63 6.02 -53.17
N LYS A 123 -8.46 5.46 -53.52
CA LYS A 123 -8.36 4.37 -54.52
C LYS A 123 -9.04 3.09 -54.03
N LEU A 124 -8.94 2.79 -52.74
CA LEU A 124 -9.58 1.63 -52.12
C LEU A 124 -11.10 1.72 -52.20
N TRP A 125 -11.69 2.87 -51.85
CA TRP A 125 -13.13 3.10 -51.96
C TRP A 125 -13.63 3.11 -53.40
N ALA A 126 -12.86 3.67 -54.35
CA ALA A 126 -13.17 3.59 -55.78
C ALA A 126 -13.25 2.14 -56.28
N LYS A 127 -12.30 1.28 -55.86
CA LYS A 127 -12.31 -0.15 -56.18
C LYS A 127 -13.55 -0.86 -55.62
N ARG A 128 -13.87 -0.62 -54.34
CA ARG A 128 -15.06 -1.18 -53.70
C ARG A 128 -16.36 -0.76 -54.39
N ARG A 129 -16.44 0.50 -54.86
CA ARG A 129 -17.60 0.99 -55.63
C ARG A 129 -17.76 0.21 -56.94
N SER A 130 -16.69 0.04 -57.71
CA SER A 130 -16.72 -0.76 -58.94
C SER A 130 -17.05 -2.24 -58.67
N GLU A 131 -16.60 -2.81 -57.55
CA GLU A 131 -16.94 -4.18 -57.16
C GLU A 131 -18.42 -4.32 -56.77
N SER A 132 -19.00 -3.31 -56.12
CA SER A 132 -20.42 -3.32 -55.71
C SER A 132 -21.41 -3.28 -56.86
N GLU A 133 -20.99 -2.85 -58.05
CA GLU A 133 -21.82 -2.89 -59.26
C GLU A 133 -22.17 -4.33 -59.68
N TYR A 134 -21.32 -5.31 -59.32
CA TYR A 134 -21.45 -6.71 -59.75
C TYR A 134 -21.56 -7.71 -58.59
N ASP A 135 -21.24 -7.30 -57.35
CA ASP A 135 -21.26 -8.17 -56.16
C ASP A 135 -22.20 -7.63 -55.06
N LEU A 136 -23.32 -8.33 -54.87
CA LEU A 136 -24.33 -8.03 -53.85
C LEU A 136 -23.81 -8.16 -52.41
N GLU A 137 -22.77 -8.97 -52.16
CA GLU A 137 -22.18 -9.06 -50.82
C GLU A 137 -21.36 -7.82 -50.47
N VAL A 138 -20.76 -7.17 -51.48
CA VAL A 138 -20.08 -5.88 -51.28
C VAL A 138 -21.11 -4.79 -50.94
N GLN A 139 -22.28 -4.82 -51.58
CA GLN A 139 -23.37 -3.86 -51.32
C GLN A 139 -23.99 -4.00 -49.92
N LYS A 140 -24.06 -5.22 -49.36
CA LYS A 140 -24.49 -5.44 -47.97
C LYS A 140 -23.44 -5.02 -46.95
N LYS A 141 -22.16 -5.11 -47.32
CA LYS A 141 -21.02 -4.91 -46.42
C LYS A 141 -20.58 -3.45 -46.30
N TYR A 142 -20.77 -2.65 -47.35
CA TYR A 142 -20.30 -1.27 -47.40
C TYR A 142 -21.43 -0.29 -47.71
N THR A 143 -21.49 0.81 -46.96
CA THR A 143 -22.40 1.93 -47.21
C THR A 143 -21.65 3.00 -47.99
N PHE A 144 -22.01 3.19 -49.26
CA PHE A 144 -21.46 4.24 -50.12
C PHE A 144 -22.25 5.54 -49.94
N ARG A 145 -21.57 6.69 -50.02
CA ARG A 145 -22.25 8.00 -49.98
C ARG A 145 -22.56 8.40 -51.42
N ASP A 146 -23.83 8.66 -51.71
CA ASP A 146 -24.20 9.21 -53.01
C ASP A 146 -23.60 10.61 -53.16
N LEU A 147 -22.86 10.84 -54.25
CA LEU A 147 -22.43 12.17 -54.68
C LEU A 147 -23.64 12.93 -55.23
N VAL A 148 -24.66 13.18 -54.41
CA VAL A 148 -25.76 14.07 -54.77
C VAL A 148 -25.27 15.50 -54.59
N GLY A 149 -24.88 16.11 -55.71
CA GLY A 149 -25.02 17.54 -55.96
C GLY A 149 -23.94 18.46 -55.38
N LYS A 150 -23.14 19.00 -56.31
CA LYS A 150 -22.53 20.34 -56.36
C LYS A 150 -22.78 21.30 -55.18
#